data_AF-A0A1V4S1F7-F1
#
_entry.id   AF-A0A1V4S1F7-F1
#
_cell.length_a   1.000
_cell.length_b   1.000
_cell.length_c   1.000
_cell.angle_alpha   90.00
_cell.angle_beta   90.00
_cell.angle_gamma   90.00
#
_symmetry.space_group_name_H-M   'P 1'
#
loop_
_entity.id
_entity.type
_entity.pdbx_description
1 polymer ?
#
loop_
_entity_poly.entity_id
_entity_poly.type
_entity_poly.pdbx_seq_one_letter_code
_entity_poly.pdbx_strand_id
1 'polypeptide(L)'
;MQKLISFLEILRRWQNDKNDRLFREDIRDIQQIRDMAGMQLLSDMLPDGVASLLSVNALREDLEVSHRAVTNWLNILEAFYYCFRIYPFVGKDYRSLKKGPKLYLMDWSEIRDEAKRFENLMASHLLKLVHFLYDYEGYRANLNFLRNVDKKEVDFLVTTDQKPWFAVEVLTPSSLLQRKTQHSILLPSGQKTGCGPARERDSCCFCG
;
A
#
# COMPACT_ATOMS: atom_id res chain seq x y z
N MET A 1 -19.16 -13.90 21.66
CA MET A 1 -18.74 -14.95 20.71
C MET A 1 -19.70 -15.10 19.53
N GLN A 2 -21.00 -15.38 19.74
CA GLN A 2 -21.98 -15.56 18.65
C GLN A 2 -22.03 -14.41 17.61
N LYS A 3 -22.01 -13.14 18.08
CA LYS A 3 -22.00 -11.94 17.22
C LYS A 3 -20.74 -11.77 16.34
N LEU A 4 -19.62 -12.31 16.80
CA LEU A 4 -18.32 -12.21 16.11
C LEU A 4 -18.23 -13.27 15.01
N ILE A 5 -18.75 -14.48 15.28
CA ILE A 5 -18.89 -15.56 14.29
C ILE A 5 -19.83 -15.12 13.16
N SER A 6 -21.00 -14.55 13.50
CA SER A 6 -21.94 -14.07 12.49
C SER A 6 -21.35 -12.96 11.62
N PHE A 7 -20.56 -12.05 12.19
CA PHE A 7 -19.95 -10.96 11.42
C PHE A 7 -18.90 -11.48 10.42
N LEU A 8 -18.06 -12.42 10.84
CA LEU A 8 -17.07 -13.03 9.94
C LEU A 8 -17.73 -13.85 8.82
N GLU A 9 -18.84 -14.51 9.09
CA GLU A 9 -19.63 -15.21 8.07
C GLU A 9 -20.25 -14.24 7.06
N ILE A 10 -20.80 -13.12 7.53
CA ILE A 10 -21.36 -12.06 6.67
C ILE A 10 -20.26 -11.47 5.80
N LEU A 11 -19.09 -11.16 6.37
CA LEU A 11 -17.96 -10.61 5.62
C LEU A 11 -17.49 -11.56 4.52
N ARG A 12 -17.33 -12.85 4.82
CA ARG A 12 -16.92 -13.86 3.83
C ARG A 12 -17.91 -13.98 2.69
N ARG A 13 -19.22 -14.01 2.99
CA ARG A 13 -20.27 -14.04 1.96
C ARG A 13 -20.23 -12.79 1.09
N TRP A 14 -20.10 -11.62 1.71
CA TRP A 14 -20.02 -10.36 0.98
C TRP A 14 -18.77 -10.29 0.08
N GLN A 15 -17.60 -10.74 0.56
CA GLN A 15 -16.38 -10.79 -0.24
C GLN A 15 -16.54 -11.72 -1.45
N ASN A 16 -17.11 -12.91 -1.26
CA ASN A 16 -17.38 -13.85 -2.35
C ASN A 16 -18.34 -13.24 -3.38
N ASP A 17 -19.49 -12.72 -2.92
CA ASP A 17 -20.50 -12.12 -3.80
C ASP A 17 -19.93 -10.91 -4.57
N LYS A 18 -19.11 -10.08 -3.92
CA LYS A 18 -18.44 -8.94 -4.54
C LYS A 18 -17.51 -9.40 -5.67
N ASN A 19 -16.64 -10.38 -5.40
CA ASN A 19 -15.72 -10.89 -6.40
C ASN A 19 -16.49 -11.55 -7.55
N ASP A 20 -17.51 -12.36 -7.25
CA ASP A 20 -18.36 -12.98 -8.28
C ASP A 20 -19.02 -11.93 -9.19
N ARG A 21 -19.60 -10.86 -8.63
CA ARG A 21 -20.19 -9.77 -9.44
C ARG A 21 -19.16 -9.03 -10.26
N LEU A 22 -18.02 -8.66 -9.65
CA LEU A 22 -16.92 -7.98 -10.34
C LEU A 22 -16.49 -8.77 -11.59
N PHE A 23 -16.29 -10.09 -11.46
CA PHE A 23 -15.83 -10.89 -12.59
C PHE A 23 -16.95 -11.24 -13.59
N ARG A 24 -18.15 -11.58 -13.11
CA ARG A 24 -19.22 -12.10 -13.97
C ARG A 24 -20.02 -11.01 -14.67
N GLU A 25 -20.19 -9.87 -14.02
CA GLU A 25 -20.99 -8.74 -14.48
C GLU A 25 -20.03 -7.67 -15.04
N ASP A 26 -19.24 -7.00 -14.19
CA ASP A 26 -18.50 -5.80 -14.59
C ASP A 26 -17.41 -6.08 -15.63
N ILE A 27 -16.50 -7.01 -15.35
CA ILE A 27 -15.33 -7.25 -16.19
C ILE A 27 -15.72 -7.95 -17.50
N ARG A 28 -16.61 -8.94 -17.42
CA ARG A 28 -17.05 -9.71 -18.58
C ARG A 28 -17.79 -8.86 -19.61
N ASP A 29 -18.63 -7.93 -19.15
CA ASP A 29 -19.44 -7.11 -20.04
C ASP A 29 -18.63 -6.02 -20.75
N ILE A 30 -17.54 -5.56 -20.13
CA ILE A 30 -16.72 -4.45 -20.65
C ILE A 30 -15.52 -4.93 -21.48
N GLN A 31 -14.94 -6.11 -21.16
CA GLN A 31 -13.74 -6.62 -21.82
C GLN A 31 -13.98 -8.03 -22.38
N GLN A 32 -13.62 -8.26 -23.65
CA GLN A 32 -13.53 -9.63 -24.22
C GLN A 32 -12.29 -10.34 -23.68
N ILE A 33 -12.33 -10.72 -22.41
CA ILE A 33 -11.24 -11.46 -21.78
C ILE A 33 -11.34 -12.93 -22.21
N ARG A 34 -10.28 -13.39 -22.88
CA ARG A 34 -10.20 -14.76 -23.41
C ARG A 34 -10.14 -15.82 -22.31
N ASP A 35 -9.52 -15.49 -21.18
CA ASP A 35 -9.32 -16.39 -20.06
C ASP A 35 -9.66 -15.68 -18.74
N MET A 36 -10.93 -15.82 -18.35
CA MET A 36 -11.46 -15.28 -17.10
C MET A 36 -11.02 -16.11 -15.89
N ALA A 37 -10.88 -17.42 -16.06
CA ALA A 37 -10.52 -18.32 -14.97
C ALA A 37 -9.09 -18.03 -14.48
N GLY A 38 -8.14 -17.82 -15.40
CA GLY A 38 -6.78 -17.42 -15.06
C GLY A 38 -6.71 -16.05 -14.35
N MET A 39 -7.56 -15.10 -14.74
CA MET A 39 -7.63 -13.81 -14.07
C MET A 39 -8.26 -13.88 -12.67
N GLN A 40 -9.26 -14.73 -12.46
CA GLN A 40 -9.82 -15.01 -11.13
C GLN A 40 -8.77 -15.66 -10.22
N LEU A 41 -8.02 -16.63 -10.75
CA LEU A 41 -6.93 -17.25 -10.00
C LEU A 41 -5.84 -16.22 -9.65
N LEU A 42 -5.53 -15.30 -10.57
CA LEU A 42 -4.65 -14.18 -10.27
C LEU A 42 -5.17 -13.35 -9.08
N SER A 43 -6.46 -12.94 -9.09
CA SER A 43 -7.00 -12.14 -7.99
C SER A 43 -6.95 -12.86 -6.66
N ASP A 44 -7.18 -14.17 -6.63
CA ASP A 44 -7.15 -14.96 -5.40
C ASP A 44 -5.74 -15.01 -4.76
N MET A 45 -4.68 -14.85 -5.56
CA MET A 45 -3.29 -14.84 -5.09
C MET A 45 -2.80 -13.45 -4.68
N LEU A 46 -3.41 -12.37 -5.16
CA LEU A 46 -2.97 -11.00 -4.87
C LEU A 46 -2.95 -10.65 -3.37
N PRO A 47 -3.92 -11.05 -2.53
CA PRO A 47 -3.91 -10.78 -1.10
C PRO A 47 -2.62 -11.21 -0.37
N ASP A 48 -2.00 -12.32 -0.79
CA ASP A 48 -0.78 -12.83 -0.16
C ASP A 48 0.46 -12.01 -0.57
N GLY A 49 0.45 -11.42 -1.77
CA GLY A 49 1.51 -10.60 -2.34
C GLY A 49 1.50 -9.12 -1.94
N VAL A 50 0.50 -8.67 -1.16
CA VAL A 50 0.36 -7.26 -0.75
C VAL A 50 1.59 -6.75 0.02
N ALA A 51 1.90 -5.46 -0.14
CA ALA A 51 3.01 -4.73 0.49
C ALA A 51 4.42 -5.20 0.05
N SER A 52 4.49 -6.29 -0.71
CA SER A 52 5.73 -6.83 -1.25
C SER A 52 5.98 -6.29 -2.66
N LEU A 53 7.24 -6.37 -3.11
CA LEU A 53 7.55 -6.04 -4.49
C LEU A 53 6.86 -7.01 -5.45
N LEU A 54 6.07 -6.48 -6.37
CA LEU A 54 5.36 -7.24 -7.36
C LEU A 54 6.35 -7.83 -8.38
N SER A 55 6.40 -9.16 -8.45
CA SER A 55 7.12 -9.89 -9.49
C SER A 55 6.14 -10.48 -10.49
N VAL A 56 5.93 -9.80 -11.61
CA VAL A 56 5.10 -10.33 -12.72
C VAL A 56 5.69 -11.65 -13.24
N ASN A 57 7.00 -11.84 -13.11
CA ASN A 57 7.64 -13.10 -13.50
C ASN A 57 7.30 -14.27 -12.58
N ALA A 58 7.08 -14.04 -11.28
CA ALA A 58 6.63 -15.10 -10.39
C ALA A 58 5.17 -15.46 -10.71
N LEU A 59 4.30 -14.45 -10.83
CA LEU A 59 2.88 -14.65 -11.13
C LEU A 59 2.64 -15.39 -12.46
N ARG A 60 3.44 -15.14 -13.50
CA ARG A 60 3.32 -15.85 -14.78
C ARG A 60 3.71 -17.33 -14.66
N GLU A 61 4.67 -17.64 -13.78
CA GLU A 61 5.19 -19.00 -13.57
C GLU A 61 4.16 -19.81 -12.77
N ASP A 62 3.59 -19.21 -11.72
CA ASP A 62 2.55 -19.83 -10.89
C ASP A 62 1.25 -20.09 -11.68
N LEU A 63 0.91 -19.22 -12.64
CA LEU A 63 -0.30 -19.33 -13.48
C LEU A 63 -0.08 -20.08 -14.80
N GLU A 64 1.18 -20.40 -15.16
CA GLU A 64 1.55 -20.98 -16.46
C GLU A 64 1.06 -20.17 -17.68
N VAL A 65 1.01 -18.84 -17.57
CA VAL A 65 0.56 -17.94 -18.66
C VAL A 65 1.65 -17.01 -19.15
N SER A 66 1.40 -16.34 -20.28
CA SER A 66 2.34 -15.35 -20.81
C SER A 66 2.46 -14.11 -19.89
N HIS A 67 3.66 -13.52 -19.80
CA HIS A 67 3.90 -12.27 -19.05
C HIS A 67 2.95 -11.14 -19.48
N ARG A 68 2.65 -11.06 -20.78
CA ARG A 68 1.70 -10.08 -21.34
C ARG A 68 0.29 -10.28 -20.81
N ALA A 69 -0.15 -11.52 -20.63
CA ALA A 69 -1.47 -11.82 -20.06
C ALA A 69 -1.58 -11.32 -18.63
N VAL A 70 -0.62 -11.65 -17.75
CA VAL A 70 -0.61 -11.19 -16.36
C VAL A 70 -0.58 -9.67 -16.26
N THR A 71 0.25 -9.00 -17.07
CA THR A 71 0.33 -7.53 -17.07
C THR A 71 -0.99 -6.91 -17.52
N ASN A 72 -1.63 -7.49 -18.53
CA ASN A 72 -2.93 -7.03 -19.00
C ASN A 72 -4.01 -7.22 -17.92
N TRP A 73 -4.05 -8.38 -17.27
CA TRP A 73 -4.99 -8.65 -16.18
C TRP A 73 -4.79 -7.71 -14.98
N LEU A 74 -3.55 -7.43 -14.59
CA LEU A 74 -3.25 -6.45 -13.54
C LEU A 74 -3.74 -5.05 -13.90
N ASN A 75 -3.57 -4.61 -15.16
CA ASN A 75 -4.06 -3.31 -15.62
C ASN A 75 -5.60 -3.25 -15.60
N ILE A 76 -6.26 -4.35 -15.97
CA ILE A 76 -7.72 -4.46 -15.91
C ILE A 76 -8.17 -4.38 -14.45
N LEU A 77 -7.61 -5.18 -13.55
CA LEU A 77 -7.94 -5.16 -12.13
C LEU A 77 -7.72 -3.77 -11.50
N GLU A 78 -6.69 -3.05 -11.91
CA GLU A 78 -6.46 -1.67 -11.47
C GLU A 78 -7.51 -0.69 -12.01
N ALA A 79 -7.91 -0.82 -13.28
CA ALA A 79 -8.98 0.00 -13.87
C ALA A 79 -10.35 -0.22 -13.22
N PHE A 80 -10.60 -1.44 -12.71
CA PHE A 80 -11.81 -1.78 -11.95
C PHE A 80 -11.69 -1.49 -10.45
N TYR A 81 -10.63 -0.81 -10.01
CA TYR A 81 -10.39 -0.49 -8.59
C TYR A 81 -10.39 -1.72 -7.69
N TYR A 82 -9.92 -2.88 -8.19
CA TYR A 82 -9.66 -4.04 -7.35
C TYR A 82 -8.35 -3.86 -6.56
N CYS A 83 -7.30 -3.42 -7.26
CA CYS A 83 -5.98 -3.17 -6.70
C CYS A 83 -5.38 -1.86 -7.24
N PHE A 84 -4.30 -1.39 -6.63
CA PHE A 84 -3.51 -0.26 -7.12
C PHE A 84 -2.03 -0.50 -6.87
N ARG A 85 -1.19 0.13 -7.71
CA ARG A 85 0.26 -0.03 -7.66
C ARG A 85 0.94 1.25 -7.19
N ILE A 86 1.81 1.12 -6.19
CA ILE A 86 2.68 2.21 -5.74
C ILE A 86 4.07 1.98 -6.31
N TYR A 87 4.59 2.97 -7.03
CA TYR A 87 5.89 2.91 -7.68
C TYR A 87 6.97 3.53 -6.80
N PRO A 88 8.23 3.05 -6.90
CA PRO A 88 9.34 3.68 -6.20
C PRO A 88 9.51 5.12 -6.69
N PHE A 89 9.78 6.04 -5.77
CA PHE A 89 10.09 7.42 -6.13
C PHE A 89 11.40 7.48 -6.95
N VAL A 90 11.40 8.24 -8.03
CA VAL A 90 12.59 8.47 -8.88
C VAL A 90 12.82 9.98 -8.96
N GLY A 91 13.85 10.46 -8.25
CA GLY A 91 14.25 11.86 -8.23
C GLY A 91 15.69 12.04 -8.71
N LYS A 92 16.04 13.26 -9.14
CA LYS A 92 17.41 13.59 -9.59
C LYS A 92 18.45 13.40 -8.48
N ASP A 93 18.09 13.76 -7.25
CA ASP A 93 18.98 13.71 -6.09
C ASP A 93 18.89 12.39 -5.31
N TYR A 94 17.96 11.50 -5.69
CA TYR A 94 17.72 10.26 -4.98
C TYR A 94 17.93 9.06 -5.91
N ARG A 95 19.01 8.31 -5.66
CA ARG A 95 19.36 7.10 -6.41
C ARG A 95 18.49 5.93 -5.95
N SER A 96 17.22 5.97 -6.33
CA SER A 96 16.29 4.85 -6.15
C SER A 96 16.67 3.71 -7.08
N LEU A 97 16.69 2.48 -6.57
CA LEU A 97 16.88 1.30 -7.40
C LEU A 97 15.62 1.12 -8.26
N LYS A 98 15.75 1.07 -9.60
CA LYS A 98 14.65 0.75 -10.51
C LYS A 98 14.12 -0.66 -10.22
N LYS A 99 13.17 -0.77 -9.29
CA LYS A 99 12.49 -2.01 -8.93
C LYS A 99 11.02 -1.94 -9.34
N GLY A 100 10.38 -3.12 -9.36
CA GLY A 100 8.95 -3.23 -9.60
C GLY A 100 8.13 -2.46 -8.56
N PRO A 101 6.85 -2.18 -8.85
CA PRO A 101 5.95 -1.54 -7.90
C PRO A 101 5.63 -2.46 -6.71
N LYS A 102 5.12 -1.87 -5.63
CA LYS A 102 4.38 -2.60 -4.59
C LYS A 102 2.90 -2.61 -4.97
N LEU A 103 2.22 -3.73 -4.76
CA LEU A 103 0.78 -3.87 -5.02
C LEU A 103 0.00 -3.82 -3.71
N TYR A 104 -1.11 -3.11 -3.74
CA TYR A 104 -2.06 -2.97 -2.64
C TYR A 104 -3.49 -3.19 -3.15
N LEU A 105 -4.38 -3.65 -2.28
CA LEU A 105 -5.79 -3.87 -2.59
C LEU A 105 -6.63 -2.65 -2.19
N MET A 106 -7.68 -2.37 -2.94
CA MET A 106 -8.65 -1.35 -2.54
C MET A 106 -9.47 -1.81 -1.32
N ASP A 107 -9.79 -3.10 -1.28
CA ASP A 107 -10.37 -3.75 -0.11
C ASP A 107 -9.29 -4.43 0.74
N TRP A 108 -8.86 -3.73 1.78
CA TRP A 108 -7.88 -4.23 2.74
C TRP A 108 -8.40 -5.39 3.60
N SER A 109 -9.73 -5.63 3.64
CA SER A 109 -10.32 -6.67 4.49
C SER A 109 -10.06 -8.10 3.99
N GLU A 110 -9.65 -8.26 2.73
CA GLU A 110 -9.28 -9.55 2.13
C GLU A 110 -7.93 -10.07 2.66
N ILE A 111 -7.10 -9.18 3.21
CA ILE A 111 -5.76 -9.52 3.67
C ILE A 111 -5.83 -10.20 5.04
N ARG A 112 -5.24 -11.40 5.13
CA ARG A 112 -5.23 -12.22 6.35
C ARG A 112 -4.16 -11.78 7.35
N ASP A 113 -2.98 -11.43 6.86
CA ASP A 113 -1.86 -10.97 7.69
C ASP A 113 -2.16 -9.58 8.27
N GLU A 114 -2.13 -9.46 9.60
CA GLU A 114 -2.54 -8.24 10.29
C GLU A 114 -1.61 -7.05 9.99
N ALA A 115 -0.29 -7.29 9.87
CA ALA A 115 0.68 -6.24 9.61
C ALA A 115 0.54 -5.71 8.17
N LYS A 116 0.47 -6.62 7.19
CA LYS A 116 0.22 -6.24 5.78
C LYS A 116 -1.13 -5.58 5.61
N ARG A 117 -2.15 -6.04 6.33
CA ARG A 117 -3.49 -5.44 6.31
C ARG A 117 -3.47 -4.00 6.81
N PHE A 118 -2.77 -3.74 7.91
CA PHE A 118 -2.63 -2.39 8.46
C PHE A 118 -1.83 -1.47 7.52
N GLU A 119 -0.74 -1.96 6.94
CA GLU A 119 0.01 -1.23 5.92
C GLU A 119 -0.87 -0.90 4.70
N ASN A 120 -1.64 -1.87 4.20
CA ASN A 120 -2.57 -1.64 3.09
C ASN A 120 -3.66 -0.64 3.44
N LEU A 121 -4.21 -0.69 4.66
CA LEU A 121 -5.17 0.29 5.14
C LEU A 121 -4.59 1.70 5.05
N MET A 122 -3.35 1.88 5.51
CA MET A 122 -2.64 3.16 5.42
C MET A 122 -2.41 3.57 3.96
N ALA A 123 -1.98 2.65 3.10
CA ALA A 123 -1.83 2.88 1.66
C ALA A 123 -3.12 3.41 1.02
N SER A 124 -4.27 2.77 1.30
CA SER A 124 -5.56 3.18 0.77
C SER A 124 -5.99 4.57 1.24
N HIS A 125 -5.69 4.96 2.49
CA HIS A 125 -6.01 6.29 2.99
C HIS A 125 -5.10 7.37 2.42
N LEU A 126 -3.80 7.08 2.28
CA LEU A 126 -2.85 7.99 1.63
C LEU A 126 -3.19 8.18 0.15
N LEU A 127 -3.63 7.11 -0.54
CA LEU A 127 -4.08 7.22 -1.92
C LEU A 127 -5.29 8.16 -2.05
N LYS A 128 -6.28 8.03 -1.16
CA LYS A 128 -7.44 8.94 -1.11
C LYS A 128 -7.02 10.39 -0.86
N LEU A 129 -6.07 10.62 0.05
CA LEU A 129 -5.52 11.94 0.30
C LEU A 129 -4.85 12.51 -0.96
N VAL A 130 -4.02 11.72 -1.64
CA VAL A 130 -3.36 12.13 -2.88
C VAL A 130 -4.38 12.47 -3.98
N HIS A 131 -5.42 11.65 -4.14
CA HIS A 131 -6.50 11.94 -5.09
C HIS A 131 -7.24 13.23 -4.73
N PHE A 132 -7.55 13.44 -3.45
CA PHE A 132 -8.16 14.70 -3.00
C PHE A 132 -7.28 15.92 -3.32
N LEU A 133 -5.97 15.83 -3.04
CA LEU A 133 -5.03 16.91 -3.34
C LEU A 133 -4.91 17.18 -4.84
N TYR A 134 -5.01 16.14 -5.67
CA TYR A 134 -4.92 16.25 -7.12
C TYR A 134 -6.20 16.79 -7.74
N ASP A 135 -7.34 16.16 -7.44
CA ASP A 135 -8.61 16.41 -8.10
C ASP A 135 -9.33 17.65 -7.54
N TYR A 136 -9.24 17.89 -6.23
CA TYR A 136 -9.95 18.98 -5.56
C TYR A 136 -9.07 20.22 -5.38
N GLU A 137 -7.86 20.05 -4.85
CA GLU A 137 -6.95 21.17 -4.58
C GLU A 137 -6.06 21.54 -5.79
N GLY A 138 -5.93 20.66 -6.79
CA GLY A 138 -5.15 20.91 -8.00
C GLY A 138 -3.63 20.74 -7.85
N TYR A 139 -3.14 20.25 -6.70
CA TYR A 139 -1.73 19.93 -6.53
C TYR A 139 -1.34 18.68 -7.31
N ARG A 140 -0.18 18.66 -7.98
CA ARG A 140 0.32 17.44 -8.65
C ARG A 140 0.89 16.45 -7.64
N ALA A 141 0.02 15.94 -6.78
CA ALA A 141 0.36 15.01 -5.72
C ALA A 141 0.53 13.59 -6.26
N ASN A 142 1.49 12.83 -5.71
CA ASN A 142 1.67 11.41 -6.01
C ASN A 142 2.01 10.62 -4.75
N LEU A 143 1.64 9.34 -4.74
CA LEU A 143 2.02 8.37 -3.71
C LEU A 143 3.12 7.46 -4.25
N ASN A 144 4.23 7.40 -3.52
CA ASN A 144 5.40 6.59 -3.85
C ASN A 144 5.90 5.86 -2.61
N PHE A 145 6.92 5.03 -2.76
CA PHE A 145 7.74 4.53 -1.65
C PHE A 145 9.21 4.87 -1.91
N LEU A 146 10.02 4.95 -0.86
CA LEU A 146 11.46 5.18 -0.99
C LEU A 146 12.22 3.89 -0.71
N ARG A 147 13.24 3.65 -1.52
CA ARG A 147 14.15 2.53 -1.33
C ARG A 147 15.55 2.91 -1.74
N ASN A 148 16.45 2.93 -0.76
CA ASN A 148 17.86 3.19 -1.00
C ASN A 148 18.62 1.93 -1.46
N VAL A 149 19.83 2.14 -1.98
CA VAL A 149 20.78 1.09 -2.37
C VAL A 149 21.06 0.14 -1.20
N ASP A 150 21.09 0.67 0.03
CA ASP A 150 21.28 -0.09 1.27
C ASP A 150 20.02 -0.84 1.75
N LYS A 151 19.00 -0.96 0.89
CA LYS A 151 17.70 -1.62 1.18
C LYS A 151 16.91 -1.02 2.35
N LYS A 152 17.28 0.17 2.85
CA LYS A 152 16.43 0.93 3.76
C LYS A 152 15.21 1.41 2.98
N GLU A 153 14.03 0.98 3.43
CA GLU A 153 12.75 1.30 2.82
C GLU A 153 11.98 2.26 3.75
N VAL A 154 11.38 3.28 3.14
CA VAL A 154 10.31 4.04 3.78
C VAL A 154 9.04 3.61 3.07
N ASP A 155 8.05 3.17 3.84
CA ASP A 155 6.85 2.51 3.31
C ASP A 155 6.09 3.41 2.34
N PHE A 156 5.86 4.67 2.72
CA PHE A 156 5.17 5.63 1.89
C PHE A 156 5.86 7.00 1.86
N LEU A 157 5.80 7.64 0.69
CA LEU A 157 6.22 9.00 0.44
C LEU A 157 5.12 9.69 -0.38
N VAL A 158 4.59 10.78 0.16
CA VAL A 158 3.75 11.70 -0.61
C VAL A 158 4.63 12.77 -1.21
N THR A 159 4.44 13.02 -2.49
CA THR A 159 5.17 14.06 -3.24
C THR A 159 4.19 15.06 -3.83
N THR A 160 4.63 16.30 -4.02
CA THR A 160 3.91 17.35 -4.75
C THR A 160 4.86 17.97 -5.76
N ASP A 161 4.43 18.11 -7.02
CA ASP A 161 5.27 18.61 -8.11
C ASP A 161 6.64 17.90 -8.22
N GLN A 162 6.62 16.58 -8.03
CA GLN A 162 7.81 15.70 -8.02
C GLN A 162 8.81 15.97 -6.88
N LYS A 163 8.42 16.73 -5.86
CA LYS A 163 9.23 16.99 -4.67
C LYS A 163 8.66 16.21 -3.46
N PRO A 164 9.51 15.56 -2.64
CA PRO A 164 9.08 14.96 -1.38
C PRO A 164 8.35 15.98 -0.50
N TRP A 165 7.12 15.65 -0.07
CA TRP A 165 6.38 16.47 0.88
C TRP A 165 6.49 15.90 2.30
N PHE A 166 6.07 14.65 2.48
CA PHE A 166 6.25 13.94 3.74
C PHE A 166 6.33 12.42 3.53
N ALA A 167 6.98 11.76 4.47
CA ALA A 167 7.16 10.31 4.53
C ALA A 167 6.32 9.72 5.67
N VAL A 168 5.81 8.51 5.45
CA VAL A 168 5.08 7.74 6.48
C VAL A 168 5.71 6.37 6.60
N GLU A 169 6.05 6.01 7.84
CA GLU A 169 6.50 4.67 8.21
C GLU A 169 5.39 3.99 9.01
N VAL A 170 5.02 2.78 8.61
CA VAL A 170 3.92 2.05 9.24
C VAL A 170 4.48 1.01 10.20
N LEU A 171 4.20 1.23 11.48
CA LEU A 171 4.66 0.37 12.56
C LEU A 171 3.47 -0.24 13.27
N THR A 172 3.40 -1.57 13.29
CA THR A 172 2.46 -2.28 14.16
C THR A 172 2.91 -2.20 15.63
N PRO A 173 1.98 -2.27 16.60
CA PRO A 173 2.34 -2.20 18.03
C PRO A 173 3.40 -3.23 18.46
N SER A 174 3.37 -4.42 17.88
CA SER A 174 4.37 -5.47 18.08
C SER A 174 5.77 -5.04 17.61
N SER A 175 5.86 -4.36 16.46
CA SER A 175 7.12 -3.84 15.92
C SER A 175 7.68 -2.64 16.73
N LEU A 176 6.81 -1.81 17.33
CA LEU A 176 7.21 -0.70 18.20
C LEU A 176 7.90 -1.18 19.48
N LEU A 177 7.46 -2.31 20.05
CA LEU A 177 8.07 -2.91 21.23
C LEU A 177 9.48 -3.44 20.94
N GLN A 178 9.72 -3.96 19.74
CA GLN A 178 11.05 -4.41 19.31
C GLN A 178 12.04 -3.24 19.12
N ARG A 179 11.58 -2.11 18.57
CA ARG A 179 12.42 -0.90 18.45
C ARG A 179 12.77 -0.31 19.82
N LYS A 180 11.83 -0.29 20.77
CA LYS A 180 12.09 0.18 22.13
C LYS A 180 13.04 -0.74 22.90
N THR A 181 12.94 -2.06 22.72
CA THR A 181 13.82 -3.02 23.41
C THR A 181 15.26 -3.01 22.90
N GLN A 182 15.50 -2.63 21.64
CA GLN A 182 16.86 -2.39 21.11
C GLN A 182 17.51 -1.10 21.65
N HIS A 183 16.77 -0.21 22.33
CA HIS A 183 17.30 1.01 22.94
C HIS A 183 17.19 1.00 24.47
N SER A 184 16.80 -0.12 25.09
CA SER A 184 16.63 -0.23 26.55
C SER A 184 17.68 -1.09 27.25
N ILE A 185 18.88 -1.23 26.69
CA ILE A 185 20.07 -1.71 27.41
C ILE A 185 21.20 -0.70 27.20
N LEU A 186 21.06 0.44 27.86
CA LEU A 186 22.14 1.31 28.35
C LEU A 186 21.44 2.36 29.21
N LEU A 187 21.33 2.07 30.50
CA LEU A 187 21.14 3.11 31.51
C LEU A 187 22.53 3.66 31.82
N PRO A 188 22.84 4.92 31.48
CA PRO A 188 23.70 5.73 32.32
C PRO A 188 22.82 6.61 33.21
N SER A 189 23.05 6.42 34.49
CA SER A 189 22.56 7.18 35.62
C SER A 189 22.59 8.70 35.39
N GLY A 190 21.44 9.35 35.58
CA GLY A 190 21.32 10.72 36.10
C GLY A 190 21.82 11.89 35.23
N GLN A 191 20.89 12.75 34.80
CA GLN A 191 20.81 14.15 35.23
C GLN A 191 19.55 14.81 34.66
N LYS A 192 18.86 15.57 35.51
CA LYS A 192 17.63 16.32 35.20
C LYS A 192 17.98 17.64 34.53
N THR A 193 17.31 17.96 33.42
CA THR A 193 16.82 19.30 33.01
C THR A 193 15.68 19.01 32.01
N GLY A 194 14.50 19.64 31.96
CA GLY A 194 14.07 20.96 32.38
C GLY A 194 13.66 21.77 31.13
N CYS A 195 12.47 21.55 30.56
CA CYS A 195 11.81 22.52 29.67
C CYS A 195 10.29 22.24 29.55
N GLY A 196 9.49 23.27 29.82
CA GLY A 196 8.03 23.26 29.82
C GLY A 196 7.39 23.40 28.43
N PRO A 197 6.04 23.50 28.35
CA PRO A 197 5.31 23.36 27.10
C PRO A 197 5.20 24.70 26.36
N ALA A 198 5.53 24.72 25.06
CA ALA A 198 5.22 25.83 24.18
C ALA A 198 3.95 25.53 23.37
N ARG A 199 2.98 26.44 23.49
CA ARG A 199 1.69 26.46 22.78
C ARG A 199 1.84 26.85 21.31
N GLU A 200 0.85 26.40 20.54
CA GLU A 200 0.24 26.98 19.34
C GLU A 200 0.77 28.30 18.75
N ARG A 201 0.75 28.28 17.42
CA ARG A 201 0.49 29.35 16.43
C ARG A 201 1.67 30.03 15.74
N ASP A 202 1.45 30.14 14.43
CA ASP A 202 1.94 31.11 13.46
C ASP A 202 3.21 30.82 12.63
N SER A 203 3.01 31.07 11.33
CA SER A 203 3.97 31.53 10.32
C SER A 203 4.96 30.53 9.69
N CYS A 204 4.67 30.21 8.42
CA CYS A 204 5.52 30.55 7.28
C CYS A 204 7.03 30.71 7.57
N CYS A 205 7.84 29.74 7.15
CA CYS A 205 9.24 29.89 6.70
C CYS A 205 9.52 28.65 5.82
N PHE A 206 9.49 28.69 4.49
CA PHE A 206 10.50 29.29 3.60
C PHE A 206 11.89 29.45 4.21
N CYS A 207 12.77 28.51 3.84
CA CYS A 207 14.24 28.61 3.76
C CYS A 207 14.75 27.21 3.37
N GLY A 208 15.46 26.96 2.28
CA GLY A 208 15.95 27.76 1.16
C GLY A 208 16.47 26.79 0.09
#